data_AF-A0A351TF99-F1
#
_entry.id   AF-A0A351TF99-F1
#
_cell.length_a   1.000
_cell.length_b   1.000
_cell.length_c   1.000
_cell.angle_alpha   90.00
_cell.angle_beta   90.00
_cell.angle_gamma   90.00
#
_symmetry.space_group_name_H-M   'P 1'
#
loop_
_entity.id
_entity.type
_entity.pdbx_description
1 polymer ?
#
loop_
_entity_poly.entity_id
_entity_poly.type
_entity_poly.pdbx_seq_one_letter_code
_entity_poly.pdbx_strand_id
1 'polypeptide(L)' 'MKVKKILRMVAKRNGVSVKEVRREIQEAIDWAWMGLPEEGKADDLRLKIPCKGGIPTPEELICYVSGEIRMKSGRG' A
#
# COMPACT_ATOMS: atom_id res chain seq x y z
N MET A 1 -10.78 0.59 -9.32
CA MET A 1 -10.73 1.40 -8.08
C MET A 1 -10.18 2.79 -8.42
N LYS A 2 -10.70 3.88 -7.84
CA LYS A 2 -10.17 5.25 -8.07
C LYS A 2 -9.39 5.72 -6.82
N VAL A 3 -8.12 5.31 -6.67
CA VAL A 3 -7.28 5.59 -5.48
C VAL A 3 -7.26 7.09 -5.15
N LYS A 4 -7.14 7.96 -6.16
CA LYS A 4 -7.20 9.43 -5.99
C LYS A 4 -8.48 9.92 -5.28
N LYS A 5 -9.62 9.26 -5.48
CA LYS A 5 -10.88 9.61 -4.80
C LYS A 5 -10.82 9.24 -3.31
N ILE A 6 -10.24 8.08 -3.00
CA ILE A 6 -10.10 7.57 -1.63
C ILE A 6 -9.15 8.47 -0.84
N LEU A 7 -7.99 8.80 -1.39
CA LEU A 7 -7.03 9.71 -0.75
C LEU A 7 -7.66 11.07 -0.44
N ARG A 8 -8.47 11.62 -1.34
CA ARG A 8 -9.24 12.86 -1.09
C ARG A 8 -10.26 12.73 0.04
N MET A 9 -10.95 11.59 0.12
CA MET A 9 -11.92 11.34 1.19
C MET A 9 -11.23 11.23 2.55
N VAL A 10 -10.10 10.52 2.62
CA VAL A 10 -9.29 10.38 3.83
C VAL A 10 -8.74 11.74 4.26
N ALA A 11 -8.19 12.52 3.31
CA ALA A 11 -7.70 13.87 3.56
C ALA A 11 -8.78 14.77 4.15
N LYS A 12 -9.97 14.80 3.52
CA LYS A 12 -11.12 15.60 4.02
C LYS A 12 -11.59 15.16 5.40
N ARG A 13 -11.63 13.84 5.67
CA ARG A 13 -12.09 13.30 6.96
C ARG A 13 -11.14 13.65 8.11
N ASN A 14 -9.84 13.72 7.84
CA ASN A 14 -8.82 14.00 8.85
C ASN A 14 -8.41 15.48 8.89
N GLY A 15 -8.99 16.34 8.04
CA GLY A 15 -8.63 17.76 7.97
C GLY A 15 -7.22 18.04 7.45
N VAL A 16 -6.61 17.10 6.72
CA VAL A 16 -5.24 17.20 6.19
C VAL A 16 -5.23 17.29 4.67
N SER A 17 -4.06 17.56 4.09
CA SER A 17 -3.90 17.58 2.63
C SER A 17 -3.77 16.16 2.04
N VAL A 18 -4.12 16.00 0.76
CA VAL A 18 -3.89 14.73 0.03
C VAL A 18 -2.41 14.38 -0.02
N LYS A 19 -1.53 15.39 -0.06
CA LYS A 19 -0.08 15.20 -0.03
C LYS A 19 0.37 14.60 1.30
N GLU A 20 -0.20 15.07 2.41
CA GLU A 20 0.08 14.54 3.74
C GLU A 20 -0.33 13.09 3.86
N VAL A 21 -1.57 12.76 3.45
CA VAL A 21 -2.05 11.37 3.47
C VAL A 21 -1.14 10.46 2.65
N ARG A 22 -0.68 10.92 1.48
CA ARG A 22 0.27 10.15 0.67
C ARG A 22 1.62 9.98 1.34
N ARG A 23 2.14 11.01 2.00
CA ARG A 23 3.43 10.96 2.71
C ARG A 23 3.37 9.95 3.85
N GLU A 24 2.36 10.04 4.70
CA GLU A 24 2.16 9.13 5.84
C GLU A 24 2.02 7.67 5.39
N ILE A 25 1.29 7.43 4.29
CA ILE A 25 1.20 6.07 3.74
C ILE A 25 2.56 5.60 3.22
N GLN A 26 3.33 6.45 2.53
CA GLN A 26 4.67 6.09 2.07
C GLN A 26 5.61 5.80 3.24
N GLU A 27 5.61 6.61 4.29
CA GLU A 27 6.43 6.38 5.49
C GLU A 27 6.07 5.07 6.19
N ALA A 28 4.79 4.74 6.29
CA ALA A 28 4.35 3.45 6.82
C ALA A 28 4.81 2.27 5.94
N ILE A 29 4.78 2.45 4.61
CA ILE A 29 5.31 1.46 3.66
C ILE A 29 6.82 1.31 3.85
N ASP A 30 7.56 2.42 3.91
CA ASP A 30 9.01 2.43 4.05
C ASP A 30 9.41 1.75 5.36
N TRP A 31 8.73 2.08 6.47
CA TRP A 31 8.98 1.48 7.76
C TRP A 31 8.71 -0.03 7.75
N ALA A 32 7.58 -0.45 7.18
CA ALA A 32 7.27 -1.87 7.02
C ALA A 32 8.24 -2.58 6.06
N TRP A 33 8.73 -1.90 5.03
CA TRP A 33 9.63 -2.47 4.03
C TRP A 33 11.06 -2.58 4.56
N MET A 34 11.53 -1.62 5.35
CA MET A 34 12.88 -1.56 5.93
C MET A 34 12.98 -2.32 7.25
N GLY A 35 11.89 -2.43 8.02
CA GLY A 35 11.86 -3.12 9.32
C GLY A 35 11.71 -4.64 9.23
N LEU A 36 11.56 -5.20 8.04
CA LEU A 36 11.50 -6.65 7.84
C LEU A 36 12.93 -7.25 7.90
N PRO A 37 13.20 -8.19 8.83
CA PRO A 37 14.48 -8.90 8.83
C PRO A 37 14.66 -9.62 7.49
N GLU A 38 15.90 -9.58 6.98
CA GLU A 38 16.30 -10.13 5.68
C GLU A 38 16.02 -11.65 5.58
N GLU A 39 15.82 -12.32 6.70
CA GLU A 39 15.61 -13.76 6.79
C GLU A 39 14.11 -14.14 6.72
N GLY A 40 13.66 -14.45 5.50
CA GLY A 40 12.77 -15.60 5.24
C GLY A 40 11.26 -15.36 5.12
N LYS A 41 10.73 -14.20 5.50
CA LYS A 41 9.29 -13.87 5.27
C LYS A 41 9.05 -12.56 4.52
N ALA A 42 10.06 -11.69 4.47
CA ALA A 42 10.01 -10.43 3.76
C ALA A 42 9.94 -10.64 2.24
N ASP A 43 10.74 -11.58 1.73
CA ASP A 43 10.85 -11.86 0.30
C ASP A 43 9.53 -12.30 -0.33
N ASP A 44 8.71 -13.08 0.36
CA ASP A 44 7.42 -13.52 -0.16
C ASP A 44 6.45 -12.36 -0.42
N LEU A 45 6.46 -11.32 0.41
CA LEU A 45 5.64 -10.12 0.18
C LEU A 45 6.30 -9.19 -0.85
N ARG A 46 7.63 -9.05 -0.80
CA ARG A 46 8.41 -8.22 -1.73
C ARG A 46 8.34 -8.76 -3.17
N LEU A 47 8.34 -10.08 -3.38
CA LEU A 47 8.21 -10.73 -4.69
C LEU A 47 6.78 -10.64 -5.24
N LYS A 48 5.77 -10.65 -4.37
CA LYS A 48 4.36 -10.75 -4.79
C LYS A 48 3.78 -9.41 -5.22
N ILE A 49 4.24 -8.31 -4.63
CA ILE A 49 3.85 -6.98 -5.13
C ILE A 49 4.67 -6.74 -6.39
N PRO A 50 4.04 -6.60 -7.58
CA PRO A 50 4.75 -6.35 -8.83
C PRO A 50 5.24 -4.90 -8.86
N CYS A 51 6.16 -4.56 -7.97
CA CYS A 51 6.90 -3.33 -8.00
C CYS A 51 8.00 -3.47 -9.05
N LYS A 52 8.31 -2.41 -9.79
CA LYS A 52 9.45 -2.38 -10.72
C LYS A 52 10.81 -2.38 -9.97
N GLY A 53 11.03 -3.33 -9.05
CA GLY A 53 12.29 -3.56 -8.35
C GLY A 53 12.58 -2.67 -7.14
N GLY A 54 11.57 -2.08 -6.50
CA GLY A 54 11.79 -1.17 -5.36
C GLY A 54 10.61 -1.09 -4.37
N ILE A 55 10.71 -0.16 -3.41
CA ILE A 55 9.65 0.11 -2.42
C ILE A 55 8.37 0.54 -3.16
N PRO A 56 7.20 -0.06 -2.89
CA PRO A 56 5.95 0.29 -3.56
C PRO A 56 5.54 1.74 -3.27
N THR A 57 4.91 2.36 -4.26
CA THR A 57 4.16 3.60 -4.04
C THR A 57 2.83 3.31 -3.32
N PRO A 58 2.20 4.32 -2.69
CA PRO A 58 0.90 4.15 -2.03
C PRO A 58 -0.16 3.63 -2.99
N GLU A 59 -0.15 4.10 -4.23
CA GLU A 59 -1.08 3.66 -5.27
C GLU A 59 -0.91 2.20 -5.66
N GLU A 60 0.33 1.73 -5.84
CA GLU A 60 0.64 0.34 -6.19
C GLU A 60 0.20 -0.60 -5.07
N LEU A 61 0.53 -0.28 -3.82
CA LEU A 61 0.14 -1.10 -2.68
C LEU A 61 -1.38 -1.17 -2.52
N ILE A 62 -2.08 -0.02 -2.56
CA ILE A 62 -3.55 0.01 -2.44
C ILE A 62 -4.21 -0.80 -3.55
N CYS A 63 -3.69 -0.72 -4.78
CA CYS A 63 -4.25 -1.46 -5.91
C CYS A 63 -4.05 -2.97 -5.73
N TYR A 64 -2.85 -3.39 -5.34
CA TYR A 64 -2.50 -4.79 -5.09
C TYR A 64 -3.35 -5.39 -3.95
N VAL A 65 -3.36 -4.75 -2.78
CA VAL A 65 -4.12 -5.23 -1.60
C VAL A 65 -5.62 -5.29 -1.88
N SER A 66 -6.15 -4.33 -2.64
CA SER A 66 -7.57 -4.36 -3.03
C SER A 66 -7.88 -5.49 -4.00
N GLY A 67 -6.95 -5.83 -4.90
CA GLY A 67 -7.02 -7.01 -5.76
C GLY A 67 -7.04 -8.31 -4.94
N GLU A 68 -6.11 -8.43 -4.00
CA GLU A 68 -5.99 -9.58 -3.08
C GLU A 68 -7.26 -9.79 -2.25
N ILE A 69 -7.83 -8.71 -1.69
CA ILE A 69 -9.10 -8.77 -0.93
C ILE A 69 -10.22 -9.29 -1.82
N ARG A 70 -10.34 -8.78 -3.05
CA ARG A 70 -11.38 -9.20 -4.01
C ARG A 70 -11.21 -10.66 -4.45
N MET A 71 -9.98 -11.15 -4.60
CA MET A 71 -9.72 -12.56 -4.89
C MET A 71 -10.00 -13.48 -3.70
N LYS A 72 -9.77 -13.01 -2.48
CA LYS A 72 -10.06 -13.77 -1.25
C LYS A 72 -11.56 -13.76 -0.89
N SER A 73 -12.28 -12.69 -1.19
CA SER A 73 -13.73 -12.57 -0.93
C SER A 73 -14.61 -13.32 -1.95
N GLY A 74 -14.05 -13.74 -3.09
CA GLY A 74 -14.75 -14.54 -4.11
C GLY A 74 -14.59 -16.05 -3.95
N ARG A 75 -13.94 -16.51 -2.86
CA ARG A 75 -13.80 -17.92 -2.47
C ARG A 75 -14.69 -18.28 -1.26
N GLY A 76 -15.83 -17.60 -1.14
CA GLY A 76 -16.87 -17.87 -0.14
C GLY A 76 -18.13 -18.39 -0.80
#